data_AF-A0AAU3UAI8-F1
#
_entry.id   AF-A0AAU3UAI8-F1
#
_cell.length_a   1.000
_cell.length_b   1.000
_cell.length_c   1.000
_cell.angle_alpha   90.00
_cell.angle_beta   90.00
_cell.angle_gamma   90.00
#
_symmetry.space_group_name_H-M   'P 1'
#
loop_
_entity.id
_entity.type
_entity.pdbx_description
1 polymer ?
#
loop_
_entity_poly.entity_id
_entity_poly.type
_entity_poly.pdbx_seq_one_letter_code
_entity_poly.pdbx_strand_id
1 'polypeptide(L)'
;MFGRWLANRANREQWKSPLAAVQTPPTAGVLSCRVLDPVHAPVTHAEFAVSDSMGRKVVGGETDPFGSFVTTVPAGEYRLAVSAEGYTPYRASATVGENALASLGDVTLQMARPPELPAAGDWEIEPAHSSIGFTARHIGLARIHGRFNSFAGAVRITDPMEQSAMHVVIDAASIDTNVRMRDDHLRSGDFLDVARFPTLEFYSERFVHKGGNRWAVTGALSLHGVTRTVTLDTEYLGLGNGMEGEVRAACRATTELHRDDFTVSWQTMLARGIAVVGPSIRIDLDVQVVRKG
;
A
#
# COMPACT_ATOMS: atom_id res chain seq x y z
N MET A 1 75.80 20.56 -2.37
CA MET A 1 75.99 19.52 -3.40
C MET A 1 75.41 18.21 -2.86
N PHE A 2 74.40 17.65 -3.55
CA PHE A 2 73.89 16.25 -3.54
C PHE A 2 73.45 15.61 -2.20
N GLY A 3 72.35 14.86 -2.06
CA GLY A 3 71.36 14.29 -3.00
C GLY A 3 70.12 13.78 -2.23
N ARG A 4 68.91 13.97 -2.80
CA ARG A 4 68.01 12.96 -3.41
C ARG A 4 67.59 11.76 -2.52
N TRP A 5 66.35 11.87 -2.04
CA TRP A 5 65.19 10.99 -2.33
C TRP A 5 65.43 9.47 -2.37
N LEU A 6 64.85 8.75 -1.41
CA LEU A 6 64.43 7.36 -1.59
C LEU A 6 63.06 7.13 -0.94
N ALA A 7 62.16 6.69 -1.81
CA ALA A 7 60.73 6.46 -1.65
C ALA A 7 60.36 5.53 -0.48
N ASN A 8 59.33 5.94 0.26
CA ASN A 8 58.58 5.05 1.15
C ASN A 8 57.57 4.26 0.30
N ARG A 9 57.84 2.98 0.02
CA ARG A 9 56.86 2.07 -0.60
C ARG A 9 55.78 1.74 0.44
N ALA A 10 54.69 2.49 0.41
CA ALA A 10 53.47 2.09 1.07
C ALA A 10 52.87 0.89 0.31
N ASN A 11 52.86 -0.27 0.96
CA ASN A 11 52.22 -1.48 0.49
C ASN A 11 50.70 -1.26 0.50
N ARG A 12 50.10 -0.88 -0.64
CA ARG A 12 48.65 -0.89 -0.83
C ARG A 12 48.23 -2.35 -0.99
N GLU A 13 47.79 -2.98 0.09
CA GLU A 13 47.00 -4.20 -0.03
C GLU A 13 45.70 -3.86 -0.78
N GLN A 14 45.59 -4.34 -2.02
CA GLN A 14 44.34 -4.39 -2.75
C GLN A 14 43.44 -5.41 -2.05
N TRP A 15 42.56 -4.94 -1.17
CA TRP A 15 41.44 -5.75 -0.71
C TRP A 15 40.57 -6.11 -1.92
N LYS A 16 40.69 -7.36 -2.39
CA LYS A 16 39.76 -7.90 -3.38
C LYS A 16 38.37 -7.92 -2.76
N SER A 17 37.40 -7.28 -3.42
CA SER A 17 36.00 -7.31 -2.99
C SER A 17 35.57 -8.77 -2.78
N PRO A 18 34.97 -9.14 -1.64
CA PRO A 18 34.55 -10.52 -1.36
C PRO A 18 33.54 -11.05 -2.39
N LEU A 19 32.86 -10.15 -3.11
CA LEU A 19 31.93 -10.49 -4.19
C LEU A 19 32.63 -10.91 -5.50
N ALA A 20 33.93 -10.69 -5.63
CA ALA A 20 34.70 -11.12 -6.81
C ALA A 20 34.86 -12.65 -6.92
N ALA A 21 34.51 -13.39 -5.87
CA ALA A 21 34.56 -14.86 -5.83
C ALA A 21 33.21 -15.54 -6.14
N VAL A 22 32.14 -14.76 -6.38
CA VAL A 22 30.82 -15.31 -6.73
C VAL A 22 30.88 -15.93 -8.12
N GLN A 23 30.60 -17.23 -8.23
CA GLN A 23 30.48 -17.91 -9.52
C GLN A 23 29.12 -17.59 -10.14
N THR A 24 29.14 -16.97 -11.33
CA THR A 24 27.95 -16.69 -12.13
C THR A 24 27.85 -17.65 -13.32
N PRO A 25 26.63 -17.91 -13.85
CA PRO A 25 26.50 -18.48 -15.18
C PRO A 25 27.34 -17.68 -16.20
N PRO A 26 27.88 -18.32 -17.25
CA PRO A 26 28.84 -17.67 -18.16
C PRO A 26 28.34 -16.37 -18.80
N THR A 27 27.02 -16.26 -19.02
CA THR A 27 26.36 -15.11 -19.64
C THR A 27 25.77 -14.12 -18.63
N ALA A 28 26.10 -14.27 -17.35
CA ALA A 28 25.54 -13.47 -16.26
C ALA A 28 26.65 -12.73 -15.50
N GLY A 29 26.27 -11.67 -14.82
CA GLY A 29 27.10 -10.95 -13.86
C GLY A 29 26.37 -10.73 -12.55
N VAL A 30 27.06 -10.10 -11.60
CA VAL A 30 26.56 -9.77 -10.27
C VAL A 30 26.23 -8.30 -10.21
N LEU A 31 25.04 -7.95 -9.75
CA LEU A 31 24.65 -6.60 -9.36
C LEU A 31 24.60 -6.51 -7.83
N SER A 32 25.24 -5.49 -7.26
CA SER A 32 25.23 -5.23 -5.82
C SER A 32 24.99 -3.76 -5.51
N CYS A 33 24.34 -3.51 -4.37
CA CYS A 33 24.04 -2.17 -3.87
C CYS A 33 23.89 -2.23 -2.35
N ARG A 34 24.25 -1.14 -1.67
CA ARG A 34 23.92 -0.92 -0.27
C ARG A 34 23.05 0.31 -0.14
N VAL A 35 21.93 0.17 0.53
CA VAL A 35 20.89 1.19 0.69
C VAL A 35 21.01 1.79 2.09
N LEU A 36 21.19 3.10 2.14
CA LEU A 36 21.36 3.88 3.35
C LEU A 36 20.26 4.95 3.46
N ASP A 37 19.97 5.38 4.68
CA ASP A 37 19.13 6.54 4.95
C ASP A 37 19.95 7.85 4.94
N PRO A 38 19.32 9.04 5.06
CA PRO A 38 20.04 10.31 5.09
C PRO A 38 21.03 10.50 6.26
N VAL A 39 20.93 9.67 7.31
CA VAL A 39 21.90 9.66 8.43
C VAL A 39 22.95 8.55 8.28
N HIS A 40 23.03 7.94 7.10
CA HIS A 40 23.96 6.86 6.71
C HIS A 40 23.76 5.55 7.49
N ALA A 41 22.58 5.33 8.09
CA ALA A 41 22.22 4.05 8.67
C ALA A 41 21.68 3.11 7.57
N PRO A 42 21.90 1.79 7.68
CA PRO A 42 21.34 0.84 6.73
C PRO A 42 19.82 0.83 6.72
N VAL A 43 19.22 0.90 5.52
CA VAL A 43 17.77 0.71 5.36
C VAL A 43 17.50 -0.78 5.20
N THR A 44 17.04 -1.40 6.28
CA THR A 44 16.65 -2.81 6.30
C THR A 44 15.31 -3.00 5.57
N HIS A 45 15.13 -4.15 4.90
CA HIS A 45 13.87 -4.48 4.23
C HIS A 45 13.43 -3.48 3.14
N ALA A 46 14.37 -2.74 2.57
CA ALA A 46 14.09 -1.94 1.38
C ALA A 46 13.84 -2.89 0.21
N GLU A 47 12.67 -2.79 -0.40
CA GLU A 47 12.35 -3.56 -1.60
C GLU A 47 13.18 -3.06 -2.78
N PHE A 48 13.82 -3.97 -3.50
CA PHE A 48 14.48 -3.68 -4.76
C PHE A 48 13.85 -4.45 -5.92
N ALA A 49 13.82 -3.84 -7.09
CA ALA A 49 13.43 -4.46 -8.34
C ALA A 49 14.42 -4.07 -9.44
N VAL A 50 14.90 -5.07 -10.17
CA VAL A 50 15.74 -4.90 -11.35
C VAL A 50 14.89 -5.27 -12.56
N SER A 51 14.76 -4.34 -13.50
CA SER A 51 14.00 -4.53 -14.73
C SER A 51 14.88 -4.36 -15.96
N ASP A 52 14.57 -5.08 -17.04
CA ASP A 52 15.24 -4.92 -18.33
C ASP A 52 14.88 -3.60 -19.02
N SER A 53 15.46 -3.36 -20.19
CA SER A 53 15.20 -2.16 -21.00
C SER A 53 13.73 -2.00 -21.39
N MET A 54 12.98 -3.09 -21.52
CA MET A 54 11.54 -3.12 -21.79
C MET A 54 10.67 -2.91 -20.54
N GLY A 55 11.29 -2.78 -19.36
CA GLY A 55 10.59 -2.57 -18.09
C GLY A 55 10.07 -3.86 -17.43
N ARG A 56 10.38 -5.03 -17.98
CA ARG A 56 10.00 -6.31 -17.39
C ARG A 56 10.88 -6.58 -16.18
N LYS A 57 10.26 -6.89 -15.03
CA LYS A 57 10.99 -7.26 -13.80
C LYS A 57 11.75 -8.57 -14.05
N VAL A 58 13.07 -8.52 -13.89
CA VAL A 58 13.97 -9.67 -14.03
C VAL A 58 14.21 -10.31 -12.66
N VAL A 59 14.42 -9.49 -11.64
CA VAL A 59 14.62 -9.96 -10.26
C VAL A 59 14.17 -8.88 -9.27
N GLY A 60 13.84 -9.28 -8.05
CA GLY A 60 13.65 -8.37 -6.94
C GLY A 60 13.67 -9.12 -5.62
N GLY A 61 13.66 -8.36 -4.54
CA GLY A 61 13.73 -8.87 -3.18
C GLY A 61 13.82 -7.71 -2.21
N GLU A 62 14.37 -7.98 -1.04
CA GLU A 62 14.58 -6.98 0.01
C GLU A 62 16.08 -6.87 0.34
N THR A 63 16.49 -5.73 0.86
CA THR A 63 17.80 -5.58 1.48
C THR A 63 17.91 -6.44 2.75
N ASP A 64 19.10 -6.93 3.00
CA ASP A 64 19.46 -7.61 4.25
C ASP A 64 19.45 -6.62 5.45
N PRO A 65 19.65 -7.11 6.69
CA PRO A 65 19.73 -6.25 7.87
C PRO A 65 20.87 -5.21 7.86
N PHE A 66 21.80 -5.29 6.90
CA PHE A 66 22.87 -4.33 6.69
C PHE A 66 22.62 -3.40 5.49
N GLY A 67 21.37 -3.38 4.99
CA GLY A 67 20.91 -2.54 3.89
C GLY A 67 21.45 -3.01 2.54
N SER A 68 22.06 -4.18 2.45
CA SER A 68 22.71 -4.64 1.22
C SER A 68 21.83 -5.61 0.45
N PHE A 69 21.94 -5.60 -0.88
CA PHE A 69 21.47 -6.71 -1.70
C PHE A 69 22.52 -7.08 -2.74
N VAL A 70 22.51 -8.36 -3.12
CA VAL A 70 23.34 -8.92 -4.18
C VAL A 70 22.44 -9.82 -5.02
N THR A 71 22.49 -9.67 -6.33
CA THR A 71 21.71 -10.49 -7.26
C THR A 71 22.49 -10.78 -8.54
N THR A 72 22.13 -11.85 -9.23
CA THR A 72 22.72 -12.22 -10.51
C THR A 72 21.72 -11.95 -11.63
N VAL A 73 22.17 -11.29 -12.69
CA VAL A 73 21.37 -11.02 -13.90
C VAL A 73 22.19 -11.30 -15.15
N PRO A 74 21.57 -11.65 -16.30
CA PRO A 74 22.29 -11.75 -17.57
C PRO A 74 23.09 -10.48 -17.88
N ALA A 75 24.12 -10.57 -18.71
CA ALA A 75 24.81 -9.38 -19.18
C ALA A 75 23.85 -8.47 -19.97
N GLY A 76 23.88 -7.16 -19.70
CA GLY A 76 22.98 -6.20 -20.32
C GLY A 76 22.78 -4.93 -19.52
N GLU A 77 21.84 -4.10 -19.98
CA GLU A 77 21.42 -2.87 -19.31
C GLU A 77 20.13 -3.08 -18.53
N TYR A 78 20.10 -2.54 -17.32
CA TYR A 78 19.01 -2.70 -16.37
C TYR A 78 18.63 -1.37 -15.73
N ARG A 79 17.40 -1.31 -15.24
CA ARG A 79 16.95 -0.28 -14.31
C ARG A 79 16.77 -0.90 -12.94
N LEU A 80 17.42 -0.32 -11.93
CA LEU A 80 17.17 -0.58 -10.53
C LEU A 80 16.10 0.39 -10.02
N ALA A 81 15.13 -0.12 -9.29
CA ALA A 81 14.27 0.64 -8.40
C ALA A 81 14.46 0.13 -6.97
N VAL A 82 14.58 1.04 -6.00
CA VAL A 82 14.61 0.74 -4.57
C VAL A 82 13.54 1.57 -3.88
N SER A 83 12.72 0.94 -3.05
CA SER A 83 11.66 1.58 -2.28
C SER A 83 11.68 1.09 -0.85
N ALA A 84 11.45 2.01 0.09
CA ALA A 84 11.28 1.71 1.50
C ALA A 84 10.24 2.68 2.08
N GLU A 85 9.51 2.24 3.10
CA GLU A 85 8.48 3.06 3.75
C GLU A 85 9.10 4.36 4.30
N GLY A 86 8.43 5.49 4.06
CA GLY A 86 8.92 6.81 4.48
C GLY A 86 10.00 7.42 3.57
N TYR A 87 10.41 6.75 2.50
CA TYR A 87 11.42 7.24 1.55
C TYR A 87 10.88 7.43 0.13
N THR A 88 11.42 8.40 -0.60
CA THR A 88 11.17 8.54 -2.04
C THR A 88 11.82 7.37 -2.80
N PRO A 89 11.10 6.68 -3.71
CA PRO A 89 11.68 5.60 -4.49
C PRO A 89 12.91 6.06 -5.27
N TYR A 90 14.03 5.37 -5.09
CA TYR A 90 15.26 5.60 -5.82
C TYR A 90 15.25 4.81 -7.12
N ARG A 91 15.74 5.41 -8.21
CA ARG A 91 15.91 4.75 -9.50
C ARG A 91 17.28 5.04 -10.08
N ALA A 92 17.92 4.00 -10.61
CA ALA A 92 19.20 4.11 -11.30
C ALA A 92 19.27 3.15 -12.49
N SER A 93 20.14 3.43 -13.44
CA SER A 93 20.52 2.46 -14.48
C SER A 93 21.77 1.72 -14.05
N ALA A 94 21.87 0.44 -14.42
CA ALA A 94 23.04 -0.39 -14.18
C ALA A 94 23.37 -1.19 -15.44
N THR A 95 24.65 -1.25 -15.80
CA THR A 95 25.16 -2.12 -16.85
C THR A 95 25.90 -3.27 -16.20
N VAL A 96 25.49 -4.50 -16.51
CA VAL A 96 26.08 -5.72 -15.97
C VAL A 96 26.82 -6.44 -17.10
N GLY A 97 28.10 -6.72 -16.91
CA GLY A 97 28.92 -7.50 -17.84
C GLY A 97 28.94 -9.00 -17.52
N GLU A 98 29.35 -9.82 -18.47
CA GLU A 98 29.58 -11.26 -18.27
C GLU A 98 30.69 -11.49 -17.24
N ASN A 99 30.43 -12.33 -16.23
CA ASN A 99 31.34 -12.62 -15.11
C ASN A 99 31.90 -11.37 -14.43
N ALA A 100 31.14 -10.26 -14.45
CA ALA A 100 31.53 -8.98 -13.88
C ALA A 100 30.69 -8.63 -12.65
N LEU A 101 31.31 -7.91 -11.71
CA LEU A 101 30.62 -7.28 -10.59
C LEU A 101 30.27 -5.84 -10.97
N ALA A 102 28.99 -5.57 -11.18
CA ALA A 102 28.43 -4.23 -11.24
C ALA A 102 28.01 -3.81 -9.82
N SER A 103 28.77 -2.90 -9.21
CA SER A 103 28.40 -2.31 -7.92
C SER A 103 27.89 -0.90 -8.13
N LEU A 104 26.70 -0.60 -7.59
CA LEU A 104 26.16 0.75 -7.52
C LEU A 104 26.67 1.52 -6.29
N GLY A 105 27.45 0.86 -5.43
CA GLY A 105 27.96 1.43 -4.18
C GLY A 105 26.85 1.68 -3.16
N ASP A 106 27.03 2.75 -2.37
CA ASP A 106 26.06 3.21 -1.39
C ASP A 106 25.04 4.14 -2.06
N VAL A 107 23.76 3.77 -1.97
CA VAL A 107 22.61 4.55 -2.41
C VAL A 107 21.92 5.10 -1.19
N THR A 108 21.90 6.43 -1.05
CA THR A 108 21.18 7.11 0.03
C THR A 108 19.76 7.44 -0.43
N LEU A 109 18.77 6.81 0.20
CA LEU A 109 17.37 7.17 0.01
C LEU A 109 17.09 8.55 0.60
N GLN A 110 16.21 9.30 -0.06
CA GLN A 110 15.72 10.58 0.43
C GLN A 110 14.42 10.36 1.21
N MET A 111 14.24 11.05 2.33
CA MET A 111 12.96 11.03 3.05
C MET A 111 11.84 11.46 2.09
N ALA A 112 10.77 10.68 2.02
CA ALA A 112 9.58 11.10 1.33
C ALA A 112 9.04 12.33 2.05
N ARG A 113 8.93 13.46 1.35
CA ARG A 113 8.17 14.58 1.87
C ARG A 113 6.72 14.08 2.01
N PRO A 114 6.12 14.15 3.21
CA PRO A 114 4.71 13.79 3.34
C PRO A 114 3.91 14.66 2.37
N PRO A 115 2.91 14.07 1.67
CA PRO A 115 2.06 14.85 0.79
C PRO A 115 1.44 16.02 1.57
N GLU A 116 1.30 17.15 0.90
CA GLU A 116 0.63 18.32 1.46
C GLU A 116 -0.77 17.93 1.90
N LEU A 117 -1.10 18.17 3.18
CA LEU A 117 -2.41 17.85 3.71
C LEU A 117 -3.45 18.81 3.15
N PRO A 118 -4.70 18.35 2.97
CA PRO A 118 -5.79 19.22 2.55
C PRO A 118 -6.00 20.35 3.55
N ALA A 119 -6.29 21.54 3.03
CA ALA A 119 -6.63 22.69 3.86
C ALA A 119 -7.88 22.41 4.72
N ALA A 120 -7.90 23.02 5.91
CA ALA A 120 -9.06 22.98 6.79
C ALA A 120 -10.32 23.50 6.05
N GLY A 121 -11.45 22.88 6.36
CA GLY A 121 -12.71 23.15 5.68
C GLY A 121 -13.60 21.91 5.55
N ASP A 122 -14.73 22.09 4.87
CA ASP A 122 -15.65 21.01 4.54
C ASP A 122 -15.27 20.39 3.19
N TRP A 123 -15.31 19.07 3.14
CA TRP A 123 -15.05 18.27 1.96
C TRP A 123 -16.15 17.22 1.83
N GLU A 124 -16.45 16.81 0.60
CA GLU A 124 -17.43 15.76 0.33
C GLU A 124 -16.83 14.65 -0.51
N ILE A 125 -17.20 13.41 -0.18
CA ILE A 125 -16.92 12.27 -1.03
C ILE A 125 -17.59 12.50 -2.38
N GLU A 126 -16.81 12.36 -3.44
CA GLU A 126 -17.33 12.39 -4.80
C GLU A 126 -17.57 10.93 -5.24
N PRO A 127 -18.84 10.50 -5.39
CA PRO A 127 -19.13 9.07 -5.59
C PRO A 127 -18.68 8.54 -6.95
N ALA A 128 -18.50 9.38 -7.97
CA ALA A 128 -18.14 8.95 -9.32
C ALA A 128 -16.69 8.47 -9.44
N HIS A 129 -15.80 8.95 -8.57
CA HIS A 129 -14.38 8.60 -8.47
C HIS A 129 -14.04 7.93 -7.14
N SER A 130 -15.06 7.38 -6.47
CA SER A 130 -14.90 6.63 -5.23
C SER A 130 -15.49 5.23 -5.36
N SER A 131 -14.99 4.29 -4.57
CA SER A 131 -15.51 2.93 -4.52
C SER A 131 -15.43 2.35 -3.11
N ILE A 132 -16.44 1.54 -2.78
CA ILE A 132 -16.52 0.75 -1.55
C ILE A 132 -16.60 -0.72 -1.98
N GLY A 133 -15.45 -1.40 -2.01
CA GLY A 133 -15.33 -2.79 -2.38
C GLY A 133 -15.24 -3.71 -1.17
N PHE A 134 -15.72 -4.94 -1.33
CA PHE A 134 -15.51 -6.00 -0.36
C PHE A 134 -15.17 -7.34 -1.02
N THR A 135 -14.47 -8.18 -0.28
CA THR A 135 -14.13 -9.54 -0.71
C THR A 135 -14.41 -10.53 0.41
N ALA A 136 -15.24 -11.53 0.11
CA ALA A 136 -15.54 -12.67 0.98
C ALA A 136 -14.94 -13.97 0.43
N ARG A 137 -14.64 -14.93 1.29
CA ARG A 137 -14.21 -16.29 0.86
C ARG A 137 -15.42 -17.22 0.75
N HIS A 138 -15.54 -17.92 -0.36
CA HIS A 138 -16.52 -18.98 -0.57
C HIS A 138 -15.84 -20.34 -0.37
N ILE A 139 -16.36 -21.14 0.58
CA ILE A 139 -15.86 -22.47 0.99
C ILE A 139 -14.33 -22.54 1.22
N GLY A 140 -13.72 -21.43 1.62
CA GLY A 140 -12.27 -21.30 1.81
C GLY A 140 -11.43 -21.26 0.53
N LEU A 141 -12.02 -21.44 -0.64
CA LEU A 141 -11.31 -21.60 -1.93
C LEU A 141 -11.44 -20.35 -2.81
N ALA A 142 -12.66 -20.01 -3.21
CA ALA A 142 -12.92 -18.93 -4.16
C ALA A 142 -13.14 -17.59 -3.46
N ARG A 143 -12.89 -16.48 -4.16
CA ARG A 143 -13.21 -15.14 -3.69
C ARG A 143 -14.50 -14.65 -4.35
N ILE A 144 -15.42 -14.14 -3.54
CA ILE A 144 -16.59 -13.40 -4.00
C ILE A 144 -16.24 -11.92 -3.82
N HIS A 145 -16.26 -11.19 -4.93
CA HIS A 145 -16.10 -9.75 -4.95
C HIS A 145 -17.47 -9.09 -4.99
N GLY A 146 -17.63 -8.02 -4.24
CA GLY A 146 -18.80 -7.16 -4.32
C GLY A 146 -18.46 -5.72 -3.98
N ARG A 147 -19.45 -4.86 -4.12
CA ARG A 147 -19.33 -3.42 -3.84
C ARG A 147 -20.67 -2.84 -3.43
N PHE A 148 -20.65 -1.62 -2.90
CA PHE A 148 -21.84 -0.77 -2.76
C PHE A 148 -21.77 0.34 -3.80
N ASN A 149 -22.86 0.52 -4.56
CA ASN A 149 -22.92 1.47 -5.67
C ASN A 149 -23.49 2.84 -5.28
N SER A 150 -24.08 2.98 -4.09
CA SER A 150 -24.69 4.23 -3.63
C SER A 150 -24.23 4.55 -2.21
N PHE A 151 -23.56 5.68 -2.06
CA PHE A 151 -23.05 6.19 -0.79
C PHE A 151 -22.81 7.70 -0.90
N ALA A 152 -22.77 8.35 0.24
CA ALA A 152 -22.37 9.75 0.39
C ALA A 152 -21.53 9.89 1.65
N GLY A 153 -20.71 10.92 1.71
CA GLY A 153 -19.98 11.23 2.93
C GLY A 153 -19.42 12.63 2.94
N ALA A 154 -19.24 13.16 4.13
CA ALA A 154 -18.65 14.46 4.37
C ALA A 154 -17.45 14.31 5.32
N VAL A 155 -16.43 15.13 5.09
CA VAL A 155 -15.23 15.21 5.92
C VAL A 155 -15.02 16.67 6.30
N ARG A 156 -15.05 16.97 7.60
CA ARG A 156 -14.58 18.25 8.15
C ARG A 156 -13.12 18.10 8.49
N ILE A 157 -12.25 18.79 7.75
CA ILE A 157 -10.81 18.80 7.98
C ILE A 157 -10.45 19.99 8.87
N THR A 158 -9.61 19.74 9.86
CA THR A 158 -9.09 20.73 10.83
C THR A 158 -7.57 20.84 10.75
N ASP A 159 -7.03 21.88 11.36
CA ASP A 159 -5.60 22.01 11.67
C ASP A 159 -5.45 22.12 13.20
N PRO A 160 -4.94 21.08 13.90
CA PRO A 160 -4.29 19.87 13.36
C PRO A 160 -5.28 18.84 12.77
N MET A 161 -4.83 18.02 11.81
CA MET A 161 -5.67 17.06 11.08
C MET A 161 -6.24 15.94 11.98
N GLU A 162 -5.59 15.65 13.09
CA GLU A 162 -6.01 14.66 14.10
C GLU A 162 -7.38 14.98 14.73
N GLN A 163 -7.83 16.23 14.65
CA GLN A 163 -9.15 16.69 15.15
C GLN A 163 -10.24 16.68 14.07
N SER A 164 -9.94 16.16 12.88
CA SER A 164 -10.91 16.07 11.79
C SER A 164 -12.00 15.05 12.09
N ALA A 165 -13.14 15.20 11.43
CA ALA A 165 -14.29 14.29 11.56
C ALA A 165 -14.84 13.92 10.18
N MET A 166 -15.37 12.71 10.04
CA MET A 166 -16.08 12.26 8.86
C MET A 166 -17.36 11.52 9.24
N HIS A 167 -18.35 11.60 8.36
CA HIS A 167 -19.54 10.76 8.38
C HIS A 167 -19.79 10.23 6.98
N VAL A 168 -20.01 8.92 6.87
CA VAL A 168 -20.31 8.23 5.62
C VAL A 168 -21.58 7.43 5.80
N VAL A 169 -22.48 7.53 4.82
CA VAL A 169 -23.73 6.78 4.74
C VAL A 169 -23.71 5.97 3.44
N ILE A 170 -23.95 4.67 3.55
CA ILE A 170 -23.97 3.72 2.44
C ILE A 170 -25.37 3.14 2.35
N ASP A 171 -25.98 3.17 1.17
CA ASP A 171 -27.26 2.49 0.93
C ASP A 171 -27.03 0.98 0.87
N ALA A 172 -27.59 0.25 1.84
CA ALA A 172 -27.45 -1.20 1.96
C ALA A 172 -28.03 -1.94 0.76
N ALA A 173 -29.10 -1.40 0.13
CA ALA A 173 -29.71 -1.99 -1.05
C ALA A 173 -28.83 -1.90 -2.29
N SER A 174 -27.83 -1.01 -2.30
CA SER A 174 -26.91 -0.83 -3.42
C SER A 174 -25.83 -1.92 -3.53
N ILE A 175 -25.85 -2.93 -2.65
CA ILE A 175 -24.96 -4.09 -2.72
C ILE A 175 -25.06 -4.78 -4.08
N ASP A 176 -23.90 -5.08 -4.66
CA ASP A 176 -23.77 -5.69 -5.98
C ASP A 176 -22.56 -6.61 -6.02
N THR A 177 -22.83 -7.88 -6.28
CA THR A 177 -21.83 -8.94 -6.48
C THR A 177 -21.83 -9.46 -7.92
N ASN A 178 -22.49 -8.74 -8.83
CA ASN A 178 -22.74 -9.08 -10.22
C ASN A 178 -23.56 -10.36 -10.42
N VAL A 179 -24.34 -10.78 -9.40
CA VAL A 179 -25.19 -11.97 -9.45
C VAL A 179 -26.52 -11.64 -8.77
N ARG A 180 -27.51 -11.26 -9.57
CA ARG A 180 -28.82 -10.78 -9.10
C ARG A 180 -29.44 -11.63 -7.99
N MET A 181 -29.48 -12.95 -8.15
CA MET A 181 -30.06 -13.86 -7.15
C MET A 181 -29.33 -13.79 -5.80
N ARG A 182 -27.98 -13.63 -5.82
CA ARG A 182 -27.20 -13.47 -4.60
C ARG A 182 -27.43 -12.09 -4.00
N ASP A 183 -27.49 -11.05 -4.82
CA ASP A 183 -27.74 -9.68 -4.35
C ASP A 183 -29.13 -9.57 -3.69
N ASP A 184 -30.15 -10.20 -4.27
CA ASP A 184 -31.50 -10.26 -3.70
C ASP A 184 -31.50 -10.97 -2.33
N HIS A 185 -30.74 -12.06 -2.21
CA HIS A 185 -30.59 -12.77 -0.94
C HIS A 185 -29.81 -11.95 0.10
N LEU A 186 -28.73 -11.27 -0.30
CA LEU A 186 -27.94 -10.40 0.58
C LEU A 186 -28.76 -9.21 1.11
N ARG A 187 -29.75 -8.73 0.35
CA ARG A 187 -30.67 -7.66 0.80
C ARG A 187 -31.74 -8.15 1.77
N SER A 188 -32.03 -9.45 1.80
CA SER A 188 -33.12 -10.02 2.59
C SER A 188 -32.84 -10.01 4.11
N GLY A 189 -33.87 -10.34 4.89
CA GLY A 189 -33.78 -10.48 6.35
C GLY A 189 -32.79 -11.52 6.86
N ASP A 190 -32.31 -12.41 5.97
CA ASP A 190 -31.28 -13.39 6.31
C ASP A 190 -29.87 -12.75 6.37
N PHE A 191 -29.67 -11.59 5.75
CA PHE A 191 -28.36 -10.92 5.67
C PHE A 191 -28.41 -9.46 6.14
N LEU A 192 -28.55 -8.51 5.22
CA LEU A 192 -28.48 -7.09 5.54
C LEU A 192 -29.83 -6.52 6.02
N ASP A 193 -30.93 -7.25 5.80
CA ASP A 193 -32.29 -6.84 6.16
C ASP A 193 -32.56 -5.38 5.77
N VAL A 194 -32.37 -5.04 4.49
CA VAL A 194 -32.36 -3.63 4.04
C VAL A 194 -33.70 -2.92 4.21
N ALA A 195 -34.78 -3.68 4.42
CA ALA A 195 -36.09 -3.14 4.78
C ALA A 195 -36.10 -2.55 6.21
N ARG A 196 -35.32 -3.12 7.13
CA ARG A 196 -35.21 -2.67 8.53
C ARG A 196 -33.96 -1.83 8.78
N PHE A 197 -32.87 -2.11 8.07
CA PHE A 197 -31.59 -1.41 8.17
C PHE A 197 -31.15 -0.91 6.77
N PRO A 198 -31.76 0.18 6.26
CA PRO A 198 -31.52 0.64 4.89
C PRO A 198 -30.12 1.23 4.69
N THR A 199 -29.43 1.61 5.76
CA THR A 199 -28.10 2.24 5.70
C THR A 199 -27.06 1.49 6.51
N LEU A 200 -25.80 1.55 6.03
CA LEU A 200 -24.61 1.34 6.83
C LEU A 200 -24.00 2.72 7.08
N GLU A 201 -23.58 3.00 8.31
CA GLU A 201 -23.07 4.33 8.67
C GLU A 201 -21.75 4.24 9.42
N PHE A 202 -20.80 5.08 9.01
CA PHE A 202 -19.50 5.20 9.66
C PHE A 202 -19.29 6.64 10.15
N TYR A 203 -19.00 6.78 11.44
CA TYR A 203 -18.62 8.05 12.06
C TYR A 203 -17.20 7.94 12.59
N SER A 204 -16.29 8.80 12.14
CA SER A 204 -14.94 8.78 12.72
C SER A 204 -14.91 9.39 14.11
N GLU A 205 -14.01 8.84 14.93
CA GLU A 205 -13.72 9.28 16.28
C GLU A 205 -12.30 9.82 16.40
N ARG A 206 -11.37 9.30 15.60
CA ARG A 206 -9.94 9.66 15.69
C ARG A 206 -9.18 9.41 14.40
N PHE A 207 -8.37 10.40 14.02
CA PHE A 207 -7.35 10.29 12.98
C PHE A 207 -5.98 10.23 13.65
N VAL A 208 -5.11 9.35 13.16
CA VAL A 208 -3.77 9.16 13.72
C VAL A 208 -2.76 9.11 12.59
N HIS A 209 -1.82 10.04 12.57
CA HIS A 209 -0.70 9.96 11.64
C HIS A 209 0.20 8.78 12.00
N LYS A 210 0.50 7.92 11.02
CA LYS A 210 1.36 6.73 11.17
C LYS A 210 2.75 6.93 10.58
N GLY A 211 3.05 8.10 10.03
CA GLY A 211 4.29 8.41 9.32
C GLY A 211 4.11 8.42 7.80
N GLY A 212 4.94 9.19 7.10
CA GLY A 212 4.83 9.38 5.65
C GLY A 212 3.42 9.85 5.26
N ASN A 213 2.79 9.11 4.34
CA ASN A 213 1.42 9.33 3.88
C ASN A 213 0.39 8.41 4.56
N ARG A 214 0.76 7.69 5.63
CA ARG A 214 -0.09 6.69 6.29
C ARG A 214 -0.84 7.28 7.48
N TRP A 215 -2.09 6.86 7.61
CA TRP A 215 -3.02 7.28 8.65
C TRP A 215 -3.82 6.08 9.16
N ALA A 216 -4.21 6.10 10.42
CA ALA A 216 -5.27 5.23 10.92
C ALA A 216 -6.49 6.09 11.24
N VAL A 217 -7.64 5.74 10.66
CA VAL A 217 -8.93 6.39 10.95
C VAL A 217 -9.78 5.39 11.73
N THR A 218 -10.03 5.68 13.00
CA THR A 218 -10.89 4.85 13.85
C THR A 218 -12.25 5.50 14.00
N GLY A 219 -13.31 4.71 13.93
CA GLY A 219 -14.67 5.19 14.05
C GLY A 219 -15.68 4.10 14.37
N ALA A 220 -16.92 4.52 14.63
CA ALA A 220 -18.05 3.67 14.88
C ALA A 220 -18.73 3.30 13.55
N LEU A 221 -18.75 2.02 13.21
CA LEU A 221 -19.51 1.45 12.09
C LEU A 221 -20.81 0.84 12.62
N SER A 222 -21.94 1.35 12.15
CA SER A 222 -23.27 0.77 12.36
C SER A 222 -23.67 -0.05 11.14
N LEU A 223 -23.92 -1.34 11.34
CA LEU A 223 -24.30 -2.30 10.30
C LEU A 223 -25.30 -3.29 10.91
N HIS A 224 -26.44 -3.49 10.25
CA HIS A 224 -27.49 -4.42 10.67
C HIS A 224 -27.92 -4.23 12.15
N GLY A 225 -28.09 -2.97 12.55
CA GLY A 225 -28.53 -2.60 13.90
C GLY A 225 -27.48 -2.73 15.01
N VAL A 226 -26.23 -3.08 14.67
CA VAL A 226 -25.12 -3.21 15.62
C VAL A 226 -24.02 -2.21 15.30
N THR A 227 -23.51 -1.53 16.32
CA THR A 227 -22.40 -0.59 16.19
C THR A 227 -21.11 -1.19 16.75
N ARG A 228 -20.02 -1.14 15.97
CA ARG A 228 -18.69 -1.61 16.37
C ARG A 228 -17.62 -0.57 16.01
N THR A 229 -16.59 -0.49 16.83
CA THR A 229 -15.39 0.29 16.50
C THR A 229 -14.60 -0.42 15.41
N VAL A 230 -14.31 0.28 14.33
CA VAL A 230 -13.53 -0.18 13.18
C VAL A 230 -12.39 0.79 12.94
N THR A 231 -11.20 0.26 12.65
CA THR A 231 -10.05 1.05 12.20
C THR A 231 -9.81 0.80 10.72
N LEU A 232 -9.75 1.88 9.96
CA LEU A 232 -9.31 1.92 8.58
C LEU A 232 -7.81 2.20 8.56
N ASP A 233 -7.05 1.34 7.88
CA ASP A 233 -5.66 1.60 7.53
C ASP A 233 -5.64 2.37 6.20
N THR A 234 -5.27 3.64 6.29
CA THR A 234 -5.47 4.63 5.23
C THR A 234 -4.13 5.13 4.70
N GLU A 235 -4.00 5.13 3.38
CA GLU A 235 -2.95 5.79 2.64
C GLU A 235 -3.50 7.06 2.00
N TYR A 236 -2.90 8.21 2.33
CA TYR A 236 -3.21 9.47 1.70
C TYR A 236 -2.42 9.61 0.39
N LEU A 237 -3.13 9.85 -0.72
CA LEU A 237 -2.54 9.87 -2.06
C LEU A 237 -2.18 11.28 -2.53
N GLY A 238 -2.52 12.30 -1.74
CA GLY A 238 -2.19 13.71 -2.00
C GLY A 238 -3.34 14.54 -2.54
N LEU A 239 -2.99 15.75 -2.97
CA LEU A 239 -3.90 16.72 -3.58
C LEU A 239 -3.81 16.69 -5.10
N GLY A 240 -4.90 17.06 -5.74
CA GLY A 240 -4.96 17.33 -7.18
C GLY A 240 -6.04 18.35 -7.47
N ASN A 241 -6.08 18.84 -8.71
CA ASN A 241 -7.18 19.67 -9.19
C ASN A 241 -8.03 18.83 -10.14
N GLY A 242 -9.35 18.97 -10.03
CA GLY A 242 -10.27 18.43 -11.01
C GLY A 242 -10.29 19.25 -12.30
N MET A 243 -11.10 18.80 -13.26
CA MET A 243 -11.18 19.43 -14.58
C MET A 243 -11.71 20.87 -14.53
N GLU A 244 -12.48 21.22 -13.51
CA GLU A 244 -13.06 22.56 -13.32
C GLU A 244 -12.21 23.43 -12.37
N GLY A 245 -11.03 22.93 -11.96
CA GLY A 245 -10.09 23.64 -11.07
C GLY A 245 -10.40 23.49 -9.58
N GLU A 246 -11.43 22.73 -9.22
CA GLU A 246 -11.78 22.40 -7.85
C GLU A 246 -10.70 21.52 -7.20
N VAL A 247 -10.38 21.82 -5.93
CA VAL A 247 -9.36 21.08 -5.19
C VAL A 247 -9.92 19.73 -4.75
N ARG A 248 -9.17 18.68 -5.04
CA ARG A 248 -9.48 17.30 -4.71
C ARG A 248 -8.40 16.69 -3.83
N ALA A 249 -8.79 15.78 -2.95
CA ALA A 249 -7.88 14.96 -2.18
C ALA A 249 -8.27 13.49 -2.37
N ALA A 250 -7.29 12.59 -2.39
CA ALA A 250 -7.55 11.16 -2.58
C ALA A 250 -6.92 10.33 -1.46
N CYS A 251 -7.59 9.26 -1.08
CA CYS A 251 -7.06 8.26 -0.17
C CYS A 251 -7.48 6.85 -0.59
N ARG A 252 -6.63 5.89 -0.23
CA ARG A 252 -6.96 4.47 -0.25
C ARG A 252 -7.09 4.00 1.20
N ALA A 253 -8.04 3.15 1.50
CA ALA A 253 -8.16 2.58 2.85
C ALA A 253 -8.55 1.11 2.81
N THR A 254 -8.12 0.36 3.81
CA THR A 254 -8.48 -1.05 3.97
C THR A 254 -8.83 -1.38 5.40
N THR A 255 -9.66 -2.41 5.58
CA THR A 255 -9.92 -3.02 6.89
C THR A 255 -10.42 -4.45 6.70
N GLU A 256 -10.50 -5.22 7.78
CA GLU A 256 -11.17 -6.53 7.80
C GLU A 256 -12.28 -6.51 8.84
N LEU A 257 -13.47 -6.91 8.43
CA LEU A 257 -14.64 -7.04 9.30
C LEU A 257 -14.98 -8.51 9.49
N HIS A 258 -15.57 -8.85 10.63
CA HIS A 258 -16.13 -10.17 10.86
C HIS A 258 -17.66 -10.06 10.89
N ARG A 259 -18.37 -10.73 9.97
CA ARG A 259 -19.83 -10.54 9.80
C ARG A 259 -20.65 -10.89 11.06
N ASP A 260 -20.14 -11.83 11.85
CA ASP A 260 -20.79 -12.29 13.08
C ASP A 260 -20.81 -11.18 14.17
N ASP A 261 -19.87 -10.24 14.13
CA ASP A 261 -19.81 -9.11 15.07
C ASP A 261 -21.00 -8.16 14.93
N PHE A 262 -21.65 -8.21 13.75
CA PHE A 262 -22.79 -7.39 13.37
C PHE A 262 -24.09 -8.20 13.27
N THR A 263 -24.12 -9.41 13.83
CA THR A 263 -25.27 -10.33 13.81
C THR A 263 -25.73 -10.79 12.42
N VAL A 264 -24.93 -10.52 11.37
CA VAL A 264 -25.12 -11.08 10.02
C VAL A 264 -24.60 -12.51 10.01
N SER A 265 -25.40 -13.40 10.60
CA SER A 265 -24.97 -14.74 11.03
C SER A 265 -25.44 -15.88 10.13
N TRP A 266 -26.11 -15.60 9.00
CA TRP A 266 -26.60 -16.66 8.11
C TRP A 266 -25.50 -17.65 7.72
N GLN A 267 -25.81 -18.93 7.88
CA GLN A 267 -24.89 -20.03 7.66
C GLN A 267 -25.66 -21.18 7.03
N THR A 268 -25.34 -21.51 5.78
CA THR A 268 -25.51 -22.88 5.30
C THR A 268 -24.19 -23.62 5.54
N MET A 269 -24.27 -24.73 6.26
CA MET A 269 -23.12 -25.59 6.55
C MET A 269 -23.06 -26.71 5.52
N LEU A 270 -21.89 -26.95 4.92
CA LEU A 270 -21.67 -28.18 4.16
C LEU A 270 -21.39 -29.35 5.11
N ALA A 271 -21.54 -30.58 4.59
CA ALA A 271 -21.10 -31.78 5.31
C ALA A 271 -19.63 -31.58 5.76
N ARG A 272 -19.35 -31.85 7.05
CA ARG A 272 -18.07 -31.63 7.77
C ARG A 272 -17.84 -30.24 8.38
N GLY A 273 -18.86 -29.39 8.50
CA GLY A 273 -18.78 -28.17 9.32
C GLY A 273 -18.05 -26.99 8.67
N ILE A 274 -17.90 -27.01 7.34
CA ILE A 274 -17.33 -25.90 6.57
C ILE A 274 -18.45 -24.92 6.24
N ALA A 275 -18.27 -23.66 6.66
CA ALA A 275 -19.17 -22.57 6.28
C ALA A 275 -19.07 -22.29 4.77
N VAL A 276 -20.21 -22.17 4.10
CA VAL A 276 -20.27 -21.84 2.67
C VAL A 276 -19.65 -20.46 2.38
N VAL A 277 -19.79 -19.52 3.30
CA VAL A 277 -19.17 -18.19 3.24
C VAL A 277 -18.36 -17.95 4.52
N GLY A 278 -17.07 -17.64 4.34
CA GLY A 278 -16.17 -17.32 5.43
C GLY A 278 -16.61 -16.06 6.19
N PRO A 279 -16.28 -15.95 7.48
CA PRO A 279 -16.81 -14.88 8.31
C PRO A 279 -16.02 -13.55 8.19
N SER A 280 -14.74 -13.62 7.82
CA SER A 280 -13.91 -12.46 7.48
C SER A 280 -14.29 -11.87 6.12
N ILE A 281 -14.54 -10.56 6.11
CA ILE A 281 -14.84 -9.74 4.95
C ILE A 281 -13.76 -8.66 4.85
N ARG A 282 -12.92 -8.76 3.82
CA ARG A 282 -11.95 -7.70 3.52
C ARG A 282 -12.67 -6.54 2.87
N ILE A 283 -12.37 -5.32 3.30
CA ILE A 283 -12.87 -4.07 2.74
C ILE A 283 -11.71 -3.33 2.08
N ASP A 284 -11.93 -2.86 0.85
CA ASP A 284 -11.00 -2.03 0.10
C ASP A 284 -11.75 -0.79 -0.39
N LEU A 285 -11.22 0.39 -0.05
CA LEU A 285 -11.79 1.70 -0.35
C LEU A 285 -10.80 2.49 -1.19
N ASP A 286 -11.30 3.09 -2.26
CA ASP A 286 -10.60 4.14 -3.01
C ASP A 286 -11.54 5.34 -3.00
N VAL A 287 -11.11 6.46 -2.42
CA VAL A 287 -11.98 7.60 -2.13
C VAL A 287 -11.35 8.87 -2.66
N GLN A 288 -12.14 9.65 -3.38
CA GLN A 288 -11.84 11.03 -3.71
C GLN A 288 -12.82 11.96 -3.02
N VAL A 289 -12.30 13.01 -2.39
CA VAL A 289 -13.10 14.09 -1.80
C VAL A 289 -12.84 15.40 -2.55
N VAL A 290 -13.88 16.22 -2.66
CA VAL A 290 -13.85 17.56 -3.26
C VAL A 290 -14.11 18.59 -2.17
N ARG A 291 -13.34 19.68 -2.16
CA ARG A 291 -13.53 20.76 -1.18
C ARG A 291 -14.84 21.48 -1.46
N LYS A 292 -15.67 21.69 -0.43
CA LYS A 292 -16.82 22.59 -0.53
C LYS A 292 -16.32 24.04 -0.49
N GLY A 293 -16.83 24.85 -1.41
CA GLY A 293 -16.54 26.29 -1.50
C GLY A 293 -16.99 27.07 -0.28
#